data_AF-A0A9E5EZ52-F1
#
_entry.id   AF-A0A9E5EZ52-F1
#
_cell.length_a   1.000
_cell.length_b   1.000
_cell.length_c   1.000
_cell.angle_alpha   90.00
_cell.angle_beta   90.00
_cell.angle_gamma   90.00
#
_symmetry.space_group_name_H-M   'P 1'
#
loop_
_entity.id
_entity.type
_entity.pdbx_description
1 polymer ?
#
loop_
_entity_poly.entity_id
_entity_poly.type
_entity_poly.pdbx_seq_one_letter_code
_entity_poly.pdbx_strand_id
1 'polypeptide(L)'
;MKVLIFSDLHIHPHKRSSERLDHCIEALDWVFRTASERKIKNIIFLGDLFHDRQKIDVLTYQKTFDVLEKNLKGKTNLFLLLGNHDLWHYQKLDVSSVNPLKSLPGVKVINAPSVEIIREGDEEFPFGFLPYTHNPIEDLKAVEKDWKAKGGKNMKVLGGHISVDGAVWNVKYKTMSEVTIEHDGDMIRVGSGIFSSWDRVFLGHYHAEQKLDEKVEYVGSPLQLSFGEAFQSKHVIVFDSSDGNCEYIENTFSPKHYILKEDELADHDLEGHFVRLEVEDIASRQMTEIRQSLMENSKVSSLEIKQIQKQEDHAIKDAKAILYKEEEMLEKYVEQANSENLDKDTLIKIGTEICRETA
;
A
#
# COMPACT_ATOMS: atom_id res chain seq x y z
N MET A 1 27.60 8.07 0.40
CA MET A 1 27.16 7.27 -0.76
C MET A 1 25.65 7.31 -0.94
N LYS A 2 25.16 7.04 -2.16
CA LYS A 2 23.72 6.95 -2.47
C LYS A 2 23.30 5.50 -2.71
N VAL A 3 22.10 5.15 -2.26
CA VAL A 3 21.45 3.85 -2.52
C VAL A 3 20.04 4.08 -3.06
N LEU A 4 19.55 3.18 -3.91
CA LEU A 4 18.16 3.19 -4.38
C LEU A 4 17.36 2.12 -3.64
N ILE A 5 16.23 2.49 -3.06
CA ILE A 5 15.36 1.64 -2.24
C ILE A 5 13.98 1.54 -2.88
N PHE A 6 13.47 0.32 -3.00
CA PHE A 6 12.12 0.01 -3.47
C PHE A 6 11.62 -1.32 -2.90
N SER A 7 10.33 -1.64 -3.06
CA SER A 7 9.72 -2.84 -2.47
C SER A 7 8.47 -3.29 -3.24
N ASP A 8 7.89 -4.43 -2.89
CA ASP A 8 6.50 -4.81 -3.19
C ASP A 8 6.14 -4.72 -4.70
N LEU A 9 6.99 -5.28 -5.57
CA LEU A 9 6.72 -5.31 -7.01
C LEU A 9 5.59 -6.28 -7.38
N HIS A 10 5.48 -7.39 -6.64
CA HIS A 10 4.53 -8.48 -6.89
C HIS A 10 4.39 -8.83 -8.37
N ILE A 11 5.47 -9.20 -9.04
CA ILE A 11 5.47 -9.49 -10.48
C ILE A 11 4.53 -10.67 -10.77
N HIS A 12 3.49 -10.45 -11.59
CA HIS A 12 2.52 -11.46 -12.01
C HIS A 12 1.70 -11.04 -13.23
N PRO A 13 1.09 -12.00 -13.98
CA PRO A 13 0.07 -11.69 -14.98
C PRO A 13 -1.27 -11.38 -14.33
N HIS A 14 -2.10 -10.54 -14.98
CA HIS A 14 -3.44 -10.21 -14.48
C HIS A 14 -4.51 -10.76 -15.44
N LYS A 15 -5.45 -11.56 -14.91
CA LYS A 15 -6.65 -12.06 -15.63
C LYS A 15 -6.38 -12.54 -17.08
N ARG A 16 -5.56 -13.58 -17.24
CA ARG A 16 -5.15 -14.17 -18.54
C ARG A 16 -4.41 -13.22 -19.50
N SER A 17 -4.18 -11.95 -19.11
CA SER A 17 -3.35 -11.00 -19.84
C SER A 17 -1.96 -10.90 -19.21
N SER A 18 -0.95 -10.70 -20.06
CA SER A 18 0.42 -10.40 -19.62
C SER A 18 0.65 -8.92 -19.33
N GLU A 19 -0.32 -8.03 -19.57
CA GLU A 19 -0.14 -6.58 -19.42
C GLU A 19 0.40 -6.19 -18.04
N ARG A 20 -0.17 -6.76 -16.96
CA ARG A 20 0.34 -6.52 -15.60
C ARG A 20 1.79 -6.96 -15.44
N LEU A 21 2.13 -8.14 -15.99
CA LEU A 21 3.50 -8.64 -15.96
C LEU A 21 4.41 -7.64 -16.70
N ASP A 22 3.99 -7.14 -17.85
CA ASP A 22 4.76 -6.19 -18.65
C ASP A 22 4.96 -4.85 -17.91
N HIS A 23 3.94 -4.34 -17.21
CA HIS A 23 4.06 -3.14 -16.37
C HIS A 23 5.03 -3.36 -15.19
N CYS A 24 4.95 -4.51 -14.50
CA CYS A 24 5.88 -4.85 -13.43
C CYS A 24 7.33 -4.98 -13.94
N ILE A 25 7.52 -5.55 -15.13
CA ILE A 25 8.82 -5.69 -15.78
C ILE A 25 9.40 -4.33 -16.20
N GLU A 26 8.58 -3.44 -16.77
CA GLU A 26 9.02 -2.08 -17.09
C GLU A 26 9.34 -1.29 -15.81
N ALA A 27 8.57 -1.45 -14.73
CA ALA A 27 8.88 -0.84 -13.42
C ALA A 27 10.23 -1.34 -12.88
N LEU A 28 10.52 -2.64 -13.00
CA LEU A 28 11.81 -3.21 -12.60
C LEU A 28 12.96 -2.69 -13.48
N ASP A 29 12.81 -2.63 -14.81
CA ASP A 29 13.86 -2.09 -15.69
C ASP A 29 14.07 -0.58 -15.45
N TRP A 30 13.00 0.17 -15.17
CA TRP A 30 13.06 1.58 -14.80
C TRP A 30 13.86 1.82 -13.52
N VAL A 31 13.74 0.95 -12.50
CA VAL A 31 14.58 1.01 -11.29
C VAL A 31 16.06 0.96 -11.66
N PHE A 32 16.46 0.01 -12.50
CA PHE A 32 17.85 -0.13 -12.94
C PHE A 32 18.30 1.03 -13.83
N ARG A 33 17.46 1.51 -14.75
CA ARG A 33 17.76 2.71 -15.56
C ARG A 33 17.98 3.92 -14.67
N THR A 34 17.09 4.16 -13.71
CA THR A 34 17.18 5.27 -12.75
C THR A 34 18.47 5.19 -11.94
N ALA A 35 18.83 4.00 -11.45
CA ALA A 35 20.09 3.80 -10.73
C ALA A 35 21.30 4.10 -11.64
N SER A 36 21.30 3.60 -12.87
CA SER A 36 22.37 3.81 -13.86
C SER A 36 22.56 5.29 -14.22
N GLU A 37 21.48 6.00 -14.57
CA GLU A 37 21.48 7.42 -14.93
C GLU A 37 22.02 8.30 -13.78
N ARG A 38 21.72 7.91 -12.54
CA ARG A 38 22.15 8.60 -11.32
C ARG A 38 23.48 8.08 -10.78
N LYS A 39 24.12 7.12 -11.46
CA LYS A 39 25.38 6.47 -11.07
C LYS A 39 25.33 5.81 -9.69
N ILE A 40 24.16 5.31 -9.30
CA ILE A 40 23.93 4.55 -8.06
C ILE A 40 24.23 3.09 -8.34
N LYS A 41 25.18 2.51 -7.60
CA LYS A 41 25.58 1.11 -7.77
C LYS A 41 24.84 0.13 -6.87
N ASN A 42 24.29 0.61 -5.75
CA ASN A 42 23.71 -0.25 -4.73
C ASN A 42 22.20 -0.04 -4.69
N ILE A 43 21.47 -1.12 -4.96
CA ILE A 43 20.01 -1.16 -4.97
C ILE A 43 19.54 -2.09 -3.85
N ILE A 44 18.59 -1.63 -3.06
CA ILE A 44 18.00 -2.35 -1.93
C ILE A 44 16.53 -2.60 -2.25
N PHE A 45 16.17 -3.88 -2.34
CA PHE A 45 14.79 -4.32 -2.53
C PHE A 45 14.26 -4.90 -1.23
N LEU A 46 13.18 -4.33 -0.70
CA LEU A 46 12.63 -4.67 0.63
C LEU A 46 11.56 -5.76 0.60
N GLY A 47 11.60 -6.65 -0.39
CA GLY A 47 10.82 -7.90 -0.41
C GLY A 47 9.55 -7.85 -1.26
N ASP A 48 8.96 -9.03 -1.43
CA ASP A 48 7.78 -9.32 -2.25
C ASP A 48 8.02 -9.06 -3.75
N LEU A 49 9.02 -9.78 -4.30
CA LEU A 49 9.35 -9.70 -5.73
C LEU A 49 8.24 -10.35 -6.57
N PHE A 50 7.76 -11.51 -6.15
CA PHE A 50 6.72 -12.25 -6.85
C PHE A 50 5.38 -12.16 -6.12
N HIS A 51 4.27 -12.25 -6.84
CA HIS A 51 2.94 -12.14 -6.25
C HIS A 51 2.50 -13.39 -5.47
N ASP A 52 2.93 -14.59 -5.87
CA ASP A 52 2.47 -15.84 -5.28
C ASP A 52 3.66 -16.62 -4.71
N ARG A 53 3.52 -17.02 -3.44
CA ARG A 53 4.57 -17.69 -2.67
C ARG A 53 4.76 -19.17 -2.98
N GLN A 54 3.78 -19.79 -3.63
CA GLN A 54 3.75 -21.22 -3.93
C GLN A 54 3.98 -21.50 -5.41
N LYS A 55 3.57 -20.59 -6.30
CA LYS A 55 3.62 -20.82 -7.74
C LYS A 55 4.05 -19.58 -8.50
N ILE A 56 5.08 -19.74 -9.32
CA ILE A 56 5.49 -18.74 -10.32
C ILE A 56 5.39 -19.40 -11.69
N ASP A 57 4.69 -18.78 -12.64
CA ASP A 57 4.64 -19.28 -14.00
C ASP A 57 5.96 -19.02 -14.75
N VAL A 58 6.24 -19.84 -15.75
CA VAL A 58 7.52 -19.83 -16.47
C VAL A 58 7.78 -18.49 -17.14
N LEU A 59 6.74 -17.85 -17.71
CA LEU A 59 6.88 -16.57 -18.39
C LEU A 59 7.26 -15.45 -17.41
N THR A 60 6.58 -15.39 -16.27
CA THR A 60 6.88 -14.44 -15.18
C THR A 60 8.31 -14.59 -14.69
N TYR A 61 8.73 -15.82 -14.40
CA TYR A 61 10.09 -16.07 -13.90
C TYR A 61 11.14 -15.72 -14.94
N GLN A 62 10.95 -16.13 -16.20
CA GLN A 62 11.89 -15.86 -17.28
C GLN A 62 12.04 -14.35 -17.54
N LYS A 63 10.94 -13.60 -17.70
CA LYS A 63 11.02 -12.14 -17.94
C LYS A 63 11.71 -11.42 -16.79
N THR A 64 11.42 -11.81 -15.56
CA THR A 64 12.07 -11.23 -14.37
C THR A 64 13.58 -11.52 -14.39
N PHE A 65 13.95 -12.78 -14.63
CA PHE A 65 15.35 -13.19 -14.71
C PHE A 65 16.11 -12.44 -15.81
N ASP A 66 15.53 -12.30 -17.00
CA ASP A 66 16.16 -11.62 -18.15
C ASP A 66 16.47 -10.14 -17.83
N VAL A 67 15.55 -9.43 -17.16
CA VAL A 67 15.76 -8.03 -16.74
C VAL A 67 16.85 -7.92 -15.69
N LEU A 68 16.84 -8.81 -14.69
CA LEU A 68 17.89 -8.86 -13.68
C LEU A 68 19.25 -9.17 -14.31
N GLU A 69 19.34 -10.22 -15.13
CA GLU A 69 20.58 -10.64 -15.77
C GLU A 69 21.17 -9.55 -16.69
N LYS A 70 20.32 -8.87 -17.47
CA LYS A 70 20.71 -7.73 -18.32
C LYS A 70 21.34 -6.61 -17.50
N ASN A 71 20.70 -6.19 -16.41
CA ASN A 71 21.08 -4.99 -15.67
C ASN A 71 22.22 -5.23 -14.66
N LEU A 72 22.34 -6.44 -14.11
CA LEU A 72 23.33 -6.76 -13.09
C LEU A 72 24.73 -7.05 -13.63
N LYS A 73 24.88 -7.26 -14.95
CA LYS A 73 26.18 -7.33 -15.62
C LYS A 73 27.02 -6.03 -15.46
N GLY A 74 26.40 -4.92 -15.06
CA GLY A 74 26.97 -3.56 -15.05
C GLY A 74 27.70 -3.07 -13.79
N LYS A 75 28.18 -3.94 -12.89
CA LYS A 75 28.71 -3.59 -11.54
C LYS A 75 27.65 -3.01 -10.57
N THR A 76 26.38 -3.34 -10.79
CA THR A 76 25.28 -3.02 -9.87
C THR A 76 25.16 -4.13 -8.83
N ASN A 77 25.03 -3.76 -7.56
CA ASN A 77 24.73 -4.66 -6.46
C ASN A 77 23.23 -4.56 -6.12
N LEU A 78 22.58 -5.70 -5.98
CA LEU A 78 21.19 -5.80 -5.59
C LEU A 78 21.06 -6.61 -4.30
N PHE A 79 20.63 -5.95 -3.23
CA PHE A 79 20.29 -6.57 -1.96
C PHE A 79 18.81 -6.93 -1.98
N LEU A 80 18.50 -8.23 -2.05
CA LEU A 80 17.13 -8.77 -2.10
C LEU A 80 16.72 -9.26 -0.71
N LEU A 81 15.95 -8.46 0.01
CA LEU A 81 15.33 -8.87 1.27
C LEU A 81 14.17 -9.83 1.00
N LEU A 82 13.98 -10.85 1.85
CA LEU A 82 12.83 -11.74 1.74
C LEU A 82 11.57 -11.10 2.33
N GLY A 83 10.53 -10.92 1.51
CA GLY A 83 9.17 -10.60 1.97
C GLY A 83 8.31 -11.84 2.21
N ASN A 84 7.06 -11.67 2.66
CA ASN A 84 6.20 -12.81 2.99
C ASN A 84 5.68 -13.59 1.76
N HIS A 85 5.66 -12.97 0.58
CA HIS A 85 5.34 -13.64 -0.68
C HIS A 85 6.55 -14.34 -1.29
N ASP A 86 7.76 -14.03 -0.85
CA ASP A 86 8.96 -14.71 -1.33
C ASP A 86 9.21 -16.05 -0.60
N LEU A 87 8.48 -16.34 0.48
CA LEU A 87 8.67 -17.48 1.36
C LEU A 87 7.65 -18.59 1.10
N TRP A 88 8.15 -19.81 0.85
CA TRP A 88 7.26 -20.97 0.70
C TRP A 88 6.64 -21.36 2.06
N HIS A 89 7.46 -21.37 3.10
CA HIS A 89 7.02 -21.64 4.46
C HIS A 89 6.45 -20.39 5.13
N TYR A 90 5.48 -20.57 6.01
CA TYR A 90 4.92 -19.46 6.77
C TYR A 90 5.94 -18.81 7.71
N GLN A 91 6.80 -19.59 8.39
CA GLN A 91 7.69 -19.09 9.45
C GLN A 91 9.19 -19.32 9.19
N LYS A 92 9.57 -20.00 8.10
CA LYS A 92 10.97 -20.35 7.83
C LYS A 92 11.50 -19.64 6.60
N LEU A 93 12.74 -19.15 6.69
CA LEU A 93 13.45 -18.40 5.64
C LEU A 93 14.34 -19.28 4.74
N ASP A 94 14.18 -20.61 4.80
CA ASP A 94 15.03 -21.60 4.12
C ASP A 94 14.60 -21.89 2.68
N VAL A 95 13.30 -21.86 2.40
CA VAL A 95 12.73 -22.09 1.06
C VAL A 95 12.10 -20.80 0.52
N SER A 96 12.72 -20.24 -0.52
CA SER A 96 12.28 -18.97 -1.11
C SER A 96 12.41 -18.94 -2.63
N SER A 97 11.45 -18.28 -3.27
CA SER A 97 11.39 -18.07 -4.73
C SER A 97 12.52 -17.21 -5.28
N VAL A 98 13.07 -16.31 -4.47
CA VAL A 98 14.16 -15.41 -4.89
C VAL A 98 15.55 -15.95 -4.60
N ASN A 99 15.67 -17.01 -3.79
CA ASN A 99 16.96 -17.62 -3.45
C ASN A 99 17.78 -18.08 -4.66
N PRO A 100 17.20 -18.64 -5.75
CA PRO A 100 17.95 -18.97 -6.97
C PRO A 100 18.61 -17.76 -7.65
N LEU A 101 18.06 -16.55 -7.46
CA LEU A 101 18.57 -15.31 -8.08
C LEU A 101 19.95 -14.90 -7.54
N LYS A 102 20.39 -15.44 -6.39
CA LYS A 102 21.77 -15.23 -5.88
C LYS A 102 22.87 -15.74 -6.82
N SER A 103 22.51 -16.52 -7.83
CA SER A 103 23.43 -16.97 -8.88
C SER A 103 23.82 -15.84 -9.84
N LEU A 104 23.04 -14.77 -9.91
CA LEU A 104 23.34 -13.60 -10.71
C LEU A 104 24.45 -12.75 -10.07
N PRO A 105 25.36 -12.16 -10.87
CA PRO A 105 26.44 -11.33 -10.35
C PRO A 105 25.87 -10.12 -9.59
N GLY A 106 26.48 -9.77 -8.46
CA GLY A 106 26.06 -8.60 -7.67
C GLY A 106 24.77 -8.80 -6.87
N VAL A 107 24.10 -9.95 -6.94
CA VAL A 107 22.91 -10.23 -6.13
C VAL A 107 23.29 -10.79 -4.77
N LYS A 108 22.75 -10.19 -3.72
CA LYS A 108 22.80 -10.72 -2.36
C LYS A 108 21.39 -10.89 -1.82
N VAL A 109 20.99 -12.15 -1.60
CA VAL A 109 19.72 -12.48 -0.95
C VAL A 109 19.90 -12.41 0.57
N ILE A 110 19.05 -11.66 1.25
CA ILE A 110 19.07 -11.45 2.69
C ILE A 110 17.92 -12.24 3.31
N ASN A 111 18.26 -13.42 3.86
CA ASN A 111 17.32 -14.39 4.42
C ASN A 111 17.49 -14.58 5.93
N ALA A 112 18.10 -13.61 6.62
CA ALA A 112 18.20 -13.58 8.07
C ALA A 112 18.33 -12.12 8.57
N PRO A 113 17.85 -11.81 9.78
CA PRO A 113 18.10 -10.53 10.42
C PRO A 113 19.61 -10.28 10.54
N SER A 114 20.12 -9.26 9.88
CA SER A 114 21.58 -9.05 9.73
C SER A 114 21.91 -7.62 9.31
N VAL A 115 23.20 -7.27 9.36
CA VAL A 115 23.75 -6.01 8.86
C VAL A 115 24.68 -6.25 7.69
N GLU A 116 24.47 -5.52 6.60
CA GLU A 116 25.43 -5.50 5.50
C GLU A 116 26.22 -4.21 5.47
N ILE A 117 27.54 -4.33 5.33
CA ILE A 117 28.43 -3.19 5.12
C ILE A 117 28.52 -2.97 3.61
N ILE A 118 27.69 -2.06 3.10
CA ILE A 118 27.67 -1.65 1.70
C ILE A 118 28.92 -0.80 1.45
N ARG A 119 29.69 -1.12 0.41
CA ARG A 119 30.96 -0.45 0.12
C ARG A 119 30.95 0.20 -1.24
N GLU A 120 31.46 1.42 -1.31
CA GLU A 120 31.74 2.12 -2.56
C GLU A 120 33.06 2.88 -2.46
N GLY A 121 34.13 2.32 -3.07
CA GLY A 121 35.47 2.84 -2.86
C GLY A 121 35.90 2.67 -1.40
N ASP A 122 36.30 3.78 -0.77
CA ASP A 122 36.67 3.82 0.66
C ASP A 122 35.48 4.12 1.58
N GLU A 123 34.29 4.40 1.02
CA GLU A 123 33.08 4.63 1.81
C GLU A 123 32.44 3.30 2.25
N GLU A 124 32.10 3.21 3.53
CA GLU A 124 31.34 2.11 4.12
C GLU A 124 30.01 2.61 4.68
N PHE A 125 28.93 1.92 4.36
CA PHE A 125 27.58 2.22 4.85
C PHE A 125 26.95 0.96 5.44
N PRO A 126 26.89 0.83 6.77
CA PRO A 126 26.18 -0.27 7.41
C PRO A 126 24.68 -0.08 7.29
N PHE A 127 24.01 -1.07 6.70
CA PHE A 127 22.56 -1.10 6.52
C PHE A 127 21.99 -2.35 7.19
N GLY A 128 21.06 -2.15 8.12
CA GLY A 128 20.36 -3.25 8.79
C GLY A 128 19.27 -3.81 7.91
N PHE A 129 19.11 -5.14 7.93
CA PHE A 129 18.08 -5.85 7.19
C PHE A 129 17.24 -6.70 8.13
N LEU A 130 15.92 -6.53 8.05
CA LEU A 130 14.94 -7.32 8.78
C LEU A 130 13.99 -8.01 7.79
N PRO A 131 14.27 -9.27 7.38
CA PRO A 131 13.36 -10.03 6.53
C PRO A 131 11.99 -10.17 7.19
N TYR A 132 11.00 -10.61 6.41
CA TYR A 132 9.68 -10.86 6.96
C TYR A 132 9.71 -11.78 8.18
N THR A 133 9.05 -11.32 9.24
CA THR A 133 9.02 -11.99 10.54
C THR A 133 7.69 -11.79 11.25
N HIS A 134 7.36 -12.78 12.07
CA HIS A 134 6.23 -12.73 13.00
C HIS A 134 6.63 -12.24 14.38
N ASN A 135 7.94 -12.07 14.65
CA ASN A 135 8.46 -11.61 15.93
C ASN A 135 9.52 -10.51 15.72
N PRO A 136 9.09 -9.33 15.24
CA PRO A 136 10.01 -8.24 14.92
C PRO A 136 10.81 -7.75 16.13
N ILE A 137 10.29 -7.87 17.36
CA ILE A 137 10.99 -7.46 18.58
C ILE A 137 12.26 -8.30 18.79
N GLU A 138 12.17 -9.63 18.66
CA GLU A 138 13.33 -10.49 18.80
C GLU A 138 14.28 -10.40 17.62
N ASP A 139 13.76 -10.33 16.41
CA ASP A 139 14.61 -10.28 15.22
C ASP A 139 15.35 -8.95 15.11
N LEU A 140 14.78 -7.82 15.56
CA LEU A 140 15.51 -6.56 15.71
C LEU A 140 16.70 -6.69 16.68
N LYS A 141 16.54 -7.40 17.81
CA LYS A 141 17.65 -7.69 18.73
C LYS A 141 18.74 -8.51 18.03
N ALA A 142 18.36 -9.43 17.12
CA ALA A 142 19.31 -10.20 16.34
C ALA A 142 20.10 -9.32 15.35
N VAL A 143 19.44 -8.36 14.68
CA VAL A 143 20.10 -7.35 13.83
C VAL A 143 21.11 -6.53 14.64
N GLU A 144 20.72 -6.03 15.81
CA GLU A 144 21.61 -5.27 16.69
C GLU A 144 22.78 -6.11 17.23
N LYS A 145 22.55 -7.40 17.50
CA LYS A 145 23.60 -8.33 17.95
C LYS A 145 24.62 -8.60 16.85
N ASP A 146 24.17 -8.85 15.62
CA ASP A 146 25.04 -9.01 14.46
C ASP A 146 25.87 -7.74 14.22
N TRP A 147 25.27 -6.56 14.39
CA TRP A 147 25.98 -5.29 14.30
C TRP A 147 27.10 -5.15 15.32
N LYS A 148 26.81 -5.42 16.59
CA LYS A 148 27.80 -5.38 17.68
C LYS A 148 28.95 -6.35 17.41
N ALA A 149 28.65 -7.54 16.91
CA ALA A 149 29.67 -8.54 16.55
C ALA A 149 30.61 -8.05 15.44
N LYS A 150 30.13 -7.19 14.54
CA LYS A 150 30.91 -6.54 13.47
C LYS A 150 31.67 -5.29 13.93
N GLY A 151 31.74 -5.02 15.24
CA GLY A 151 32.40 -3.83 15.80
C GLY A 151 31.59 -2.55 15.65
N GLY A 152 30.30 -2.70 15.33
CA GLY A 152 29.38 -1.62 15.08
C GLY A 152 29.07 -0.76 16.29
N LYS A 153 29.11 0.57 16.12
CA LYS A 153 28.85 1.53 17.21
C LYS A 153 27.52 2.28 17.06
N ASN A 154 27.09 2.52 15.82
CA ASN A 154 26.04 3.49 15.48
C ASN A 154 25.23 3.00 14.26
N MET A 155 24.39 1.98 14.38
CA MET A 155 23.56 1.58 13.23
C MET A 155 22.35 2.50 13.13
N LYS A 156 22.10 3.03 11.93
CA LYS A 156 21.29 4.24 11.76
C LYS A 156 20.28 4.15 10.63
N VAL A 157 20.33 3.09 9.81
CA VAL A 157 19.32 2.83 8.78
C VAL A 157 18.94 1.36 8.76
N LEU A 158 17.64 1.10 8.82
CA LEU A 158 17.05 -0.23 8.69
C LEU A 158 16.21 -0.30 7.42
N GLY A 159 16.29 -1.42 6.71
CA GLY A 159 15.28 -1.87 5.77
C GLY A 159 14.58 -3.10 6.33
N GLY A 160 13.25 -3.11 6.32
CA GLY A 160 12.47 -4.24 6.82
C GLY A 160 11.28 -4.58 5.94
N HIS A 161 10.75 -5.79 6.08
CA HIS A 161 9.49 -6.18 5.47
C HIS A 161 8.54 -6.69 6.55
N ILE A 162 7.81 -5.79 7.23
CA ILE A 162 6.98 -6.18 8.37
C ILE A 162 5.66 -5.42 8.41
N SER A 163 4.68 -6.00 9.10
CA SER A 163 3.46 -5.31 9.49
C SER A 163 3.71 -4.46 10.74
N VAL A 164 3.39 -3.18 10.69
CA VAL A 164 3.38 -2.27 11.83
C VAL A 164 1.94 -1.85 12.08
N ASP A 165 1.56 -1.81 13.34
CA ASP A 165 0.24 -1.38 13.78
C ASP A 165 -0.04 0.08 13.41
N GLY A 166 -1.27 0.35 12.98
CA GLY A 166 -1.71 1.69 12.61
C GLY A 166 -1.28 2.13 11.19
N ALA A 167 -0.63 1.25 10.44
CA ALA A 167 -0.29 1.52 9.05
C ALA A 167 -1.53 1.38 8.16
N VAL A 168 -1.70 2.29 7.20
CA VAL A 168 -2.78 2.29 6.22
C VAL A 168 -2.46 1.26 5.13
N TRP A 169 -3.31 0.26 4.96
CA TRP A 169 -3.18 -0.71 3.86
C TRP A 169 -4.24 -0.49 2.77
N ASN A 170 -5.26 0.32 3.03
CA ASN A 170 -6.23 0.76 2.03
C ASN A 170 -6.52 2.26 2.17
N VAL A 171 -6.09 3.07 1.19
CA VAL A 171 -6.25 4.53 1.26
C VAL A 171 -7.70 4.96 1.08
N LYS A 172 -8.45 4.33 0.15
CA LYS A 172 -9.84 4.69 -0.12
C LYS A 172 -10.70 4.61 1.15
N TYR A 173 -10.57 3.53 1.89
CA TYR A 173 -11.38 3.28 3.08
C TYR A 173 -10.66 3.68 4.39
N LYS A 174 -9.45 4.26 4.29
CA LYS A 174 -8.57 4.59 5.42
C LYS A 174 -8.44 3.42 6.40
N THR A 175 -8.37 2.20 5.89
CA THR A 175 -8.28 1.01 6.72
C THR A 175 -6.86 0.84 7.22
N MET A 176 -6.73 0.75 8.54
CA MET A 176 -5.46 0.63 9.24
C MET A 176 -5.24 -0.82 9.67
N SER A 177 -3.97 -1.21 9.80
CA SER A 177 -3.56 -2.48 10.36
C SER A 177 -3.73 -2.49 11.88
N GLU A 178 -4.09 -3.65 12.41
CA GLU A 178 -4.02 -3.95 13.84
C GLU A 178 -3.01 -5.07 14.02
N VAL A 179 -1.85 -4.75 14.60
CA VAL A 179 -0.75 -5.71 14.72
C VAL A 179 -0.42 -5.92 16.18
N THR A 180 -0.78 -7.10 16.68
CA THR A 180 -0.45 -7.56 18.03
C THR A 180 0.24 -8.91 17.94
N ILE A 181 1.33 -9.08 18.67
CA ILE A 181 2.07 -10.34 18.75
C ILE A 181 2.13 -10.80 20.20
N GLU A 182 2.26 -12.11 20.39
CA GLU A 182 2.66 -12.67 21.68
C GLU A 182 4.17 -12.52 21.84
N HIS A 183 4.62 -11.89 22.92
CA HIS A 183 6.03 -11.75 23.27
C HIS A 183 6.18 -11.90 24.78
N ASP A 184 7.02 -12.85 25.20
CA ASP A 184 7.24 -13.19 26.62
C ASP A 184 5.95 -13.50 27.42
N GLY A 185 4.93 -14.05 26.74
CA GLY A 185 3.63 -14.40 27.33
C GLY A 185 2.61 -13.26 27.39
N ASP A 186 3.01 -12.05 26.97
CA ASP A 186 2.13 -10.89 26.89
C ASP A 186 1.75 -10.57 25.43
N MET A 187 0.54 -10.07 25.23
CA MET A 187 0.10 -9.56 23.94
C MET A 187 0.55 -8.10 23.78
N ILE A 188 1.51 -7.86 22.88
CA ILE A 188 2.12 -6.55 22.66
C ILE A 188 1.73 -6.01 21.28
N ARG A 189 1.27 -4.76 21.25
CA ARG A 189 1.00 -4.02 20.03
C ARG A 189 2.31 -3.58 19.37
N VAL A 190 2.50 -3.92 18.09
CA VAL A 190 3.74 -3.65 17.36
C VAL A 190 3.65 -2.31 16.64
N GLY A 191 3.80 -1.22 17.39
CA GLY A 191 3.85 0.13 16.83
C GLY A 191 5.24 0.55 16.34
N SER A 192 5.37 1.73 15.71
CA SER A 192 6.64 2.23 15.18
C SER A 192 7.72 2.47 16.26
N GLY A 193 7.34 2.58 17.53
CA GLY A 193 8.26 2.77 18.65
C GLY A 193 9.32 1.66 18.83
N ILE A 194 9.10 0.46 18.27
CA ILE A 194 10.11 -0.62 18.26
C ILE A 194 11.39 -0.23 17.50
N PHE A 195 11.31 0.80 16.65
CA PHE A 195 12.41 1.30 15.84
C PHE A 195 13.16 2.49 16.44
N SER A 196 12.90 2.83 17.70
CA SER A 196 13.46 4.03 18.35
C SER A 196 15.00 4.12 18.34
N SER A 197 15.71 3.00 18.26
CA SER A 197 17.18 2.94 18.17
C SER A 197 17.75 3.30 16.79
N TRP A 198 16.90 3.47 15.78
CA TRP A 198 17.28 3.74 14.39
C TRP A 198 17.08 5.23 14.05
N ASP A 199 17.89 5.75 13.11
CA ASP A 199 17.72 7.14 12.62
C ASP A 199 16.76 7.19 11.43
N ARG A 200 16.75 6.15 10.60
CA ARG A 200 15.82 5.98 9.48
C ARG A 200 15.41 4.52 9.32
N VAL A 201 14.14 4.29 8.99
CA VAL A 201 13.60 2.96 8.70
C VAL A 201 12.74 3.02 7.45
N PHE A 202 13.09 2.16 6.49
CA PHE A 202 12.33 1.92 5.27
C PHE A 202 11.65 0.57 5.36
N LEU A 203 10.33 0.53 5.16
CA LEU A 203 9.54 -0.70 5.26
C LEU A 203 8.92 -1.07 3.90
N GLY A 204 8.95 -2.36 3.57
CA GLY A 204 8.05 -3.01 2.62
C GLY A 204 6.89 -3.70 3.35
N HIS A 205 5.98 -4.34 2.61
CA HIS A 205 4.78 -5.12 3.03
C HIS A 205 3.46 -4.41 2.72
N TYR A 206 3.37 -3.10 2.97
CA TYR A 206 2.21 -2.31 2.58
C TYR A 206 2.53 -1.52 1.31
N HIS A 207 1.63 -1.62 0.35
CA HIS A 207 1.82 -1.04 -0.99
C HIS A 207 1.60 0.47 -1.01
N ALA A 208 0.94 0.98 0.03
CA ALA A 208 0.74 2.39 0.26
C ALA A 208 2.00 3.04 0.82
N GLU A 209 2.55 4.02 0.08
CA GLU A 209 3.55 4.91 0.63
C GLU A 209 2.98 5.73 1.78
N GLN A 210 3.68 5.74 2.91
CA GLN A 210 3.23 6.45 4.10
C GLN A 210 4.37 6.63 5.11
N LYS A 211 4.33 7.74 5.83
CA LYS A 211 5.19 7.97 6.99
C LYS A 211 4.40 7.62 8.25
N LEU A 212 4.91 6.68 9.04
CA LEU A 212 4.33 6.33 10.33
C LEU A 212 4.77 7.34 11.41
N ASP A 213 5.99 7.85 11.28
CA ASP A 213 6.54 8.96 12.06
C ASP A 213 7.68 9.66 11.27
N GLU A 214 8.49 10.48 11.93
CA GLU A 214 9.59 11.22 11.29
C GLU A 214 10.71 10.30 10.73
N LYS A 215 10.87 9.11 11.30
CA LYS A 215 11.97 8.17 11.02
C LYS A 215 11.52 6.93 10.26
N VAL A 216 10.26 6.53 10.38
CA VAL A 216 9.74 5.27 9.85
C VAL A 216 8.75 5.53 8.72
N GLU A 217 9.03 4.99 7.54
CA GLU A 217 8.12 5.06 6.38
C GLU A 217 8.01 3.72 5.65
N TYR A 218 6.81 3.42 5.15
CA TYR A 218 6.66 2.41 4.11
C TYR A 218 6.99 3.04 2.77
N VAL A 219 7.85 2.36 2.01
CA VAL A 219 8.25 2.77 0.66
C VAL A 219 7.08 2.65 -0.31
N GLY A 220 6.20 1.66 -0.08
CA GLY A 220 5.14 1.32 -1.01
C GLY A 220 5.65 0.55 -2.23
N SER A 221 4.70 0.14 -3.06
CA SER A 221 4.98 -0.45 -4.37
C SER A 221 5.45 0.65 -5.36
N PRO A 222 6.27 0.32 -6.37
CA PRO A 222 6.69 1.29 -7.38
C PRO A 222 5.63 1.53 -8.47
N LEU A 223 4.52 0.79 -8.45
CA LEU A 223 3.36 0.94 -9.34
C LEU A 223 2.08 0.54 -8.60
N GLN A 224 0.93 1.05 -9.01
CA GLN A 224 -0.34 0.68 -8.38
C GLN A 224 -0.68 -0.77 -8.73
N LEU A 225 -0.90 -1.62 -7.73
CA LEU A 225 -1.22 -3.05 -7.90
C LEU A 225 -2.72 -3.32 -7.84
N SER A 226 -3.47 -2.44 -7.17
CA SER A 226 -4.90 -2.55 -6.98
C SER A 226 -5.61 -1.19 -6.94
N PHE A 227 -6.95 -1.20 -7.03
CA PHE A 227 -7.78 -0.01 -6.82
C PHE A 227 -7.68 0.57 -5.38
N GLY A 228 -7.09 -0.15 -4.43
CA GLY A 228 -6.81 0.40 -3.09
C GLY A 228 -5.78 1.53 -3.10
N GLU A 229 -5.02 1.65 -4.18
CA GLU A 229 -3.89 2.56 -4.38
C GLU A 229 -4.18 3.64 -5.44
N ALA A 230 -5.43 3.75 -5.91
CA ALA A 230 -5.85 4.64 -7.01
C ALA A 230 -5.42 6.11 -6.84
N PHE A 231 -5.29 6.56 -5.60
CA PHE A 231 -5.03 7.97 -5.23
C PHE A 231 -3.58 8.23 -4.81
N GLN A 232 -2.67 7.32 -5.15
CA GLN A 232 -1.28 7.35 -4.71
C GLN A 232 -0.31 7.67 -5.84
N SER A 233 0.74 8.41 -5.48
CA SER A 233 1.90 8.65 -6.33
C SER A 233 2.97 7.63 -5.98
N LYS A 234 3.19 6.72 -6.93
CA LYS A 234 4.12 5.61 -6.78
C LYS A 234 5.53 6.07 -7.07
N HIS A 235 6.50 5.59 -6.31
CA HIS A 235 7.87 6.07 -6.42
C HIS A 235 8.89 5.03 -5.98
N VAL A 236 10.16 5.37 -6.17
CA VAL A 236 11.31 4.73 -5.52
C VAL A 236 12.13 5.79 -4.79
N ILE A 237 12.88 5.37 -3.77
CA ILE A 237 13.61 6.32 -2.92
C ILE A 237 15.09 6.26 -3.26
N VAL A 238 15.69 7.41 -3.52
CA VAL A 238 17.15 7.56 -3.49
C VAL A 238 17.53 8.12 -2.12
N PHE A 239 18.23 7.32 -1.33
CA PHE A 239 18.70 7.70 -0.01
C PHE A 239 20.19 8.05 -0.06
N ASP A 240 20.55 9.23 0.46
CA ASP A 240 21.94 9.63 0.64
C ASP A 240 22.39 9.42 2.09
N SER A 241 23.29 8.46 2.28
CA SER A 241 23.82 8.10 3.60
C SER A 241 24.71 9.18 4.23
N SER A 242 25.16 10.18 3.46
CA SER A 242 26.07 11.22 3.98
C SER A 242 25.34 12.29 4.79
N ASP A 243 24.09 12.60 4.44
CA ASP A 243 23.26 13.63 5.07
C ASP A 243 21.87 13.13 5.52
N GLY A 244 21.51 11.89 5.17
CA GLY A 244 20.22 11.28 5.50
C GLY A 244 19.07 11.71 4.59
N ASN A 245 19.36 12.43 3.49
CA ASN A 245 18.33 12.96 2.61
C ASN A 245 17.66 11.85 1.77
N CYS A 246 16.37 12.02 1.53
CA CYS A 246 15.55 11.13 0.70
C CYS A 246 15.01 11.91 -0.50
N GLU A 247 15.34 11.48 -1.70
CA GLU A 247 14.73 11.94 -2.95
C GLU A 247 13.74 10.89 -3.44
N TYR A 248 12.48 11.30 -3.67
CA TYR A 248 11.41 10.41 -4.09
C TYR A 248 11.22 10.53 -5.61
N ILE A 249 11.56 9.47 -6.35
CA ILE A 249 11.49 9.46 -7.82
C ILE A 249 10.15 8.86 -8.24
N GLU A 250 9.24 9.71 -8.70
CA GLU A 250 7.90 9.29 -9.09
C GLU A 250 7.90 8.42 -10.37
N ASN A 251 7.09 7.36 -10.36
CA ASN A 251 6.77 6.57 -11.53
C ASN A 251 5.61 7.22 -12.30
N THR A 252 5.94 7.87 -13.41
CA THR A 252 4.98 8.63 -14.23
C THR A 252 4.52 7.90 -15.48
N PHE A 253 4.96 6.67 -15.72
CA PHE A 253 4.69 5.92 -16.96
C PHE A 253 3.83 4.67 -16.75
N SER A 254 3.78 4.13 -15.53
CA SER A 254 2.97 2.95 -15.26
C SER A 254 1.48 3.27 -15.24
N PRO A 255 0.60 2.33 -15.65
CA PRO A 255 -0.83 2.57 -15.61
C PRO A 255 -1.37 2.84 -14.22
N LYS A 256 -2.32 3.78 -14.15
CA LYS A 256 -3.07 4.14 -12.95
C LYS A 256 -4.36 3.33 -12.84
N HIS A 257 -4.85 3.23 -11.62
CA HIS A 257 -6.20 2.81 -11.28
C HIS A 257 -7.03 4.06 -11.03
N TYR A 258 -8.06 4.24 -11.83
CA TYR A 258 -9.04 5.30 -11.63
C TYR A 258 -10.30 4.71 -11.00
N ILE A 259 -10.82 5.40 -9.99
CA ILE A 259 -12.15 5.16 -9.45
C ILE A 259 -12.94 6.41 -9.78
N LEU A 260 -13.87 6.31 -10.72
CA LEU A 260 -14.56 7.45 -11.32
C LEU A 260 -16.06 7.24 -11.27
N LYS A 261 -16.80 8.33 -11.24
CA LYS A 261 -18.20 8.43 -11.61
C LYS A 261 -18.33 8.72 -13.11
N GLU A 262 -19.54 8.60 -13.64
CA GLU A 262 -19.79 8.80 -15.07
C GLU A 262 -19.45 10.22 -15.56
N ASP A 263 -19.70 11.23 -14.73
CA ASP A 263 -19.41 12.63 -15.01
C ASP A 263 -17.91 12.98 -14.98
N GLU A 264 -17.08 12.14 -14.35
CA GLU A 264 -15.62 12.33 -14.24
C GLU A 264 -14.84 11.68 -15.40
N LEU A 265 -15.51 10.86 -16.24
CA LEU A 265 -14.87 10.13 -17.34
C LEU A 265 -14.24 11.05 -18.38
N ALA A 266 -14.86 12.20 -18.66
CA ALA A 266 -14.40 13.12 -19.70
C ALA A 266 -13.14 13.90 -19.30
N ASP A 267 -12.82 13.96 -18.00
CA ASP A 267 -11.69 14.71 -17.45
C ASP A 267 -10.38 13.91 -17.46
N HIS A 268 -10.42 12.65 -17.86
CA HIS A 268 -9.30 11.72 -17.76
C HIS A 268 -8.98 11.06 -19.11
N ASP A 269 -7.68 10.94 -19.41
CA ASP A 269 -7.21 9.98 -20.39
C ASP A 269 -7.20 8.59 -19.73
N LEU A 270 -7.91 7.63 -20.34
CA LEU A 270 -8.14 6.29 -19.80
C LEU A 270 -7.42 5.20 -20.60
N GLU A 271 -6.76 5.55 -21.71
CA GLU A 271 -6.09 4.57 -22.58
C GLU A 271 -5.01 3.82 -21.79
N GLY A 272 -5.07 2.49 -21.80
CA GLY A 272 -4.13 1.63 -21.08
C GLY A 272 -4.25 1.64 -19.55
N HIS A 273 -5.23 2.34 -18.97
CA HIS A 273 -5.44 2.43 -17.53
C HIS A 273 -6.48 1.44 -16.99
N PHE A 274 -6.47 1.21 -15.68
CA PHE A 274 -7.45 0.38 -14.97
C PHE A 274 -8.57 1.28 -14.46
N VAL A 275 -9.81 1.01 -14.82
CA VAL A 275 -10.94 1.88 -14.47
C VAL A 275 -11.97 1.09 -13.67
N ARG A 276 -12.36 1.66 -12.51
CA ARG A 276 -13.55 1.26 -11.76
C ARG A 276 -14.56 2.40 -11.87
N LEU A 277 -15.64 2.13 -12.59
CA LEU A 277 -16.75 3.07 -12.71
C LEU A 277 -17.76 2.82 -11.57
N GLU A 278 -18.06 3.84 -10.79
CA GLU A 278 -19.09 3.81 -9.76
C GLU A 278 -20.36 4.48 -10.30
N VAL A 279 -21.45 3.72 -10.38
CA VAL A 279 -22.73 4.14 -11.00
C VAL A 279 -23.89 4.06 -10.02
N GLU A 280 -24.79 5.04 -10.06
CA GLU A 280 -26.04 5.07 -9.28
C GLU A 280 -27.20 4.52 -10.14
N ASP A 281 -27.90 3.48 -9.67
CA ASP A 281 -29.17 2.96 -10.23
C ASP A 281 -29.33 3.04 -11.77
N ILE A 282 -28.40 2.44 -12.52
CA ILE A 282 -28.50 2.36 -13.98
C ILE A 282 -29.13 1.05 -14.47
N ALA A 283 -29.88 1.13 -15.57
CA ALA A 283 -30.45 -0.04 -16.22
C ALA A 283 -29.35 -0.90 -16.88
N SER A 284 -29.53 -2.23 -16.93
CA SER A 284 -28.53 -3.18 -17.48
C SER A 284 -28.13 -2.90 -18.94
N ARG A 285 -29.02 -2.29 -19.73
CA ARG A 285 -28.72 -1.89 -21.11
C ARG A 285 -27.69 -0.76 -21.16
N GLN A 286 -27.88 0.29 -20.36
CA GLN A 286 -26.93 1.41 -20.26
C GLN A 286 -25.56 0.93 -19.78
N MET A 287 -25.53 -0.01 -18.83
CA MET A 287 -24.29 -0.66 -18.36
C MET A 287 -23.49 -1.32 -19.50
N THR A 288 -24.19 -1.91 -20.47
CA THR A 288 -23.56 -2.60 -21.60
C THR A 288 -23.01 -1.60 -22.62
N GLU A 289 -23.77 -0.53 -22.88
CA GLU A 289 -23.36 0.57 -23.77
C GLU A 289 -22.13 1.31 -23.21
N ILE A 290 -22.11 1.62 -21.90
CA ILE A 290 -20.96 2.22 -21.21
C ILE A 290 -19.74 1.30 -21.29
N ARG A 291 -19.92 0.00 -20.99
CA ARG A 291 -18.83 -0.99 -21.07
C ARG A 291 -18.23 -1.04 -22.47
N GLN A 292 -19.07 -1.08 -23.50
CA GLN A 292 -18.60 -1.10 -24.88
C GLN A 292 -17.82 0.17 -25.21
N SER A 293 -18.36 1.34 -24.87
CA SER A 293 -17.69 2.63 -25.12
C SER A 293 -16.30 2.71 -24.47
N LEU A 294 -16.19 2.35 -23.19
CA LEU A 294 -14.90 2.42 -22.48
C LEU A 294 -13.88 1.39 -22.98
N MET A 295 -14.33 0.20 -23.37
CA MET A 295 -13.42 -0.84 -23.89
C MET A 295 -12.98 -0.58 -25.34
N GLU A 296 -13.88 -0.09 -26.21
CA GLU A 296 -13.60 0.10 -27.64
C GLU A 296 -13.06 1.49 -27.97
N ASN A 297 -13.64 2.54 -27.38
CA ASN A 297 -13.27 3.93 -27.69
C ASN A 297 -12.14 4.42 -26.79
N SER A 298 -12.23 4.19 -25.48
CA SER A 298 -11.23 4.63 -24.50
C SER A 298 -10.09 3.63 -24.28
N LYS A 299 -10.22 2.40 -24.80
CA LYS A 299 -9.19 1.33 -24.75
C LYS A 299 -8.55 1.15 -23.37
N VAL A 300 -9.40 1.08 -22.35
CA VAL A 300 -8.95 0.79 -20.97
C VAL A 300 -8.34 -0.62 -20.89
N SER A 301 -7.31 -0.79 -20.06
CA SER A 301 -6.70 -2.11 -19.80
C SER A 301 -7.66 -3.03 -19.03
N SER A 302 -8.44 -2.47 -18.11
CA SER A 302 -9.49 -3.21 -17.41
C SER A 302 -10.63 -2.31 -16.97
N LEU A 303 -11.85 -2.84 -16.98
CA LEU A 303 -13.05 -2.16 -16.50
C LEU A 303 -13.80 -3.00 -15.46
N GLU A 304 -13.98 -2.42 -14.28
CA GLU A 304 -14.91 -2.86 -13.24
C GLU A 304 -16.05 -1.83 -13.15
N ILE A 305 -17.31 -2.28 -13.14
CA ILE A 305 -18.44 -1.38 -12.88
C ILE A 305 -19.09 -1.80 -11.58
N LYS A 306 -19.18 -0.88 -10.63
CA LYS A 306 -19.74 -1.08 -9.30
C LYS A 306 -20.97 -0.21 -9.13
N GLN A 307 -22.11 -0.85 -8.90
CA GLN A 307 -23.31 -0.13 -8.46
C GLN A 307 -23.13 0.31 -7.02
N ILE A 308 -23.30 1.61 -6.77
CA ILE A 308 -23.32 2.19 -5.44
C ILE A 308 -24.77 2.55 -5.11
N GLN A 309 -25.26 1.99 -3.99
CA GLN A 309 -26.54 2.43 -3.44
C GLN A 309 -26.33 3.82 -2.85
N LYS A 310 -27.25 4.74 -3.17
CA LYS A 310 -27.27 6.06 -2.53
C LYS A 310 -27.44 5.85 -1.03
N GLN A 311 -26.40 6.15 -0.26
CA GLN A 311 -26.55 6.25 1.19
C GLN A 311 -27.51 7.42 1.42
N GLU A 312 -28.76 7.15 1.80
CA GLU A 312 -29.62 8.22 2.29
C GLU A 312 -28.89 8.87 3.46
N ASP A 313 -28.71 10.19 3.39
CA ASP A 313 -28.14 10.99 4.46
C ASP A 313 -28.76 10.55 5.78
N HIS A 314 -27.96 10.25 6.80
CA HIS A 314 -28.49 9.79 8.09
C HIS A 314 -29.54 10.78 8.64
N ALA A 315 -29.37 12.08 8.36
CA ALA A 315 -30.36 13.12 8.65
C ALA A 315 -31.70 12.92 7.94
N ILE A 316 -31.72 12.47 6.68
CA ILE A 316 -32.93 12.17 5.91
C ILE A 316 -33.61 10.90 6.44
N LYS A 317 -32.81 9.90 6.84
CA LYS A 317 -33.33 8.65 7.41
C LYS A 317 -33.96 8.88 8.79
N ASP A 318 -33.31 9.69 9.63
CA ASP A 318 -33.85 10.11 10.93
C ASP A 318 -35.09 11.00 10.76
N ALA A 319 -35.07 11.94 9.81
CA ALA A 319 -36.24 12.76 9.49
C ALA A 319 -37.43 11.91 9.03
N LYS A 320 -37.21 10.92 8.15
CA LYS A 320 -38.23 9.97 7.72
C LYS A 320 -38.74 9.13 8.89
N ALA A 321 -37.87 8.61 9.75
CA ALA A 321 -38.27 7.80 10.91
C ALA A 321 -39.15 8.60 11.90
N ILE A 322 -38.84 9.88 12.09
CA ILE A 322 -39.61 10.81 12.93
C ILE A 322 -40.95 11.17 12.28
N LEU A 323 -40.97 11.38 10.96
CA LEU A 323 -42.20 11.63 10.19
C LEU A 323 -43.25 10.50 10.32
N TYR A 324 -42.83 9.28 10.66
CA TYR A 324 -43.73 8.13 10.86
C TYR A 324 -44.28 7.99 12.29
N LYS A 325 -43.85 8.84 13.22
CA LYS A 325 -44.36 8.85 14.60
C LYS A 325 -45.03 10.19 14.87
N GLU A 326 -46.36 10.20 14.82
CA GLU A 326 -47.18 11.41 14.96
C GLU A 326 -46.86 12.19 16.25
N GLU A 327 -46.56 11.50 17.35
CA GLU A 327 -46.21 12.13 18.63
C GLU A 327 -44.83 12.84 18.58
N GLU A 328 -43.80 12.23 17.99
CA GLU A 328 -42.45 12.82 17.90
C GLU A 328 -42.40 14.02 16.90
N MET A 329 -43.30 14.03 15.92
CA MET A 329 -43.47 15.15 14.97
C MET A 329 -43.96 16.42 15.65
N LEU A 330 -44.94 16.31 16.54
CA LEU A 330 -45.50 17.45 17.25
C LEU A 330 -44.47 18.07 18.21
N GLU A 331 -43.70 17.22 18.89
CA GLU A 331 -42.62 17.65 19.78
C GLU A 331 -41.58 18.50 19.04
N LYS A 332 -41.06 18.01 17.91
CA LYS A 332 -40.10 18.76 17.08
C LYS A 332 -40.69 20.06 16.52
N TYR A 333 -41.96 20.05 16.13
CA TYR A 333 -42.62 21.27 15.66
C TYR A 333 -42.68 22.33 16.76
N VAL A 334 -43.07 21.95 17.97
CA VAL A 334 -43.13 22.87 19.13
C VAL A 334 -41.73 23.38 19.51
N GLU A 335 -40.69 22.54 19.38
CA GLU A 335 -39.29 22.98 19.59
C GLU A 335 -38.83 24.02 18.57
N GLN A 336 -39.19 23.86 17.29
CA GLN A 336 -38.76 24.75 16.21
C GLN A 336 -39.63 26.00 16.06
N ALA A 337 -40.90 25.96 16.46
CA ALA A 337 -41.86 27.06 16.30
C ALA A 337 -41.56 28.30 17.18
N ASN A 338 -40.48 28.26 17.96
CA ASN A 338 -39.94 29.35 18.79
C ASN A 338 -41.01 30.15 19.56
N SER A 339 -41.69 29.45 20.47
CA SER A 339 -42.72 30.01 21.35
C SER A 339 -42.14 30.46 22.69
N GLU A 340 -41.37 31.56 22.68
CA GLU A 340 -40.62 32.05 23.87
C GLU A 340 -41.48 32.33 25.12
N ASN A 341 -42.81 32.40 25.00
CA ASN A 341 -43.74 32.68 26.11
C ASN A 341 -44.83 31.63 26.32
N LEU A 342 -44.72 30.43 25.72
CA LEU A 342 -45.71 29.36 25.89
C LEU A 342 -45.06 28.11 26.48
N ASP A 343 -45.76 27.46 27.40
CA ASP A 343 -45.31 26.21 28.01
C ASP A 343 -45.37 25.06 27.00
N LYS A 344 -44.21 24.50 26.68
CA LYS A 344 -44.04 23.50 25.62
C LYS A 344 -44.77 22.20 25.96
N ASP A 345 -44.73 21.76 27.22
CA ASP A 345 -45.38 20.52 27.65
C ASP A 345 -46.91 20.62 27.51
N THR A 346 -47.47 21.79 27.84
CA THR A 346 -48.90 22.06 27.63
C THR A 346 -49.28 22.06 26.15
N LEU A 347 -48.46 22.66 25.27
CA LEU A 347 -48.71 22.67 23.82
C LEU A 347 -48.68 21.27 23.20
N ILE A 348 -47.70 20.45 23.59
CA ILE A 348 -47.60 19.06 23.14
C ILE A 348 -48.83 18.28 23.61
N LYS A 349 -49.24 18.43 24.88
CA LYS A 349 -50.40 17.73 25.43
C LYS A 349 -51.70 18.07 24.68
N ILE A 350 -51.97 19.36 24.47
CA ILE A 350 -53.18 19.81 23.75
C ILE A 350 -53.14 19.34 22.29
N GLY A 351 -52.01 19.47 21.60
CA GLY A 351 -51.88 19.02 20.22
C GLY A 351 -52.10 17.51 20.07
N THR A 352 -51.58 16.71 21.00
CA THR A 352 -51.80 15.25 21.03
C THR A 352 -53.27 14.91 21.28
N GLU A 353 -53.97 15.63 22.16
CA GLU A 353 -55.42 15.45 22.37
C GLU A 353 -56.21 15.76 21.09
N ILE A 354 -55.91 16.86 20.39
CA ILE A 354 -56.56 17.24 19.13
C ILE A 354 -56.33 16.18 18.05
N CYS A 355 -55.07 15.73 17.87
CA CYS A 355 -54.74 14.70 16.89
C CYS A 355 -55.49 13.38 17.18
N ARG A 356 -55.69 13.01 18.44
CA ARG A 356 -56.44 11.81 18.84
C ARG A 356 -57.96 11.93 18.67
N GLU A 357 -58.52 13.14 18.72
CA GLU A 357 -59.95 13.38 18.48
C GLU A 357 -60.30 13.40 16.98
N THR A 358 -59.31 13.61 16.10
CA THR A 358 -59.50 13.72 14.64
C THR A 358 -59.02 12.51 13.84
N ALA A 359 -58.29 11.57 14.48
CA ALA A 359 -57.95 10.25 13.94
C ALA A 359 -59.07 9.23 14.19
#